data_AF-A0A973YXM2-F1
#
_entry.id   AF-A0A973YXM2-F1
#
_cell.length_a   1.000
_cell.length_b   1.000
_cell.length_c   1.000
_cell.angle_alpha   90.00
_cell.angle_beta   90.00
_cell.angle_gamma   90.00
#
_symmetry.space_group_name_H-M   'P 1'
#
loop_
_entity.id
_entity.type
_entity.pdbx_description
1 polymer ?
#
loop_
_entity_poly.entity_id
_entity_poly.type
_entity_poly.pdbx_seq_one_letter_code
_entity_poly.pdbx_strand_id
1 'polypeptide(L)'
;MTFQPPSPRHLGRRWTARLVDWVLVLAVTSPVWALTVGHIQHSAALETASVAGQGVTGLISMRFGDVGDSASSGLAEVWGTVTFSVAATILAQVLVLALYDVGMHVWFGRTLGKAITSLVVVPVGGAKRMRLGQAVQRTAFTVLLPALAWVAWIVGLLRLSIPLLLLGFVLVLLSVVECLSLRGPTCWHDRRSRTVVQPVDWSARLAALQGSAAWQVGRQAPARVVEQGRQLRERFGPAEPPQR
;
A
#
# COMPACT_ATOMS: atom_id res chain seq x y z
N MET A 1 13.23 -15.77 -32.55
CA MET A 1 13.40 -14.35 -32.15
C MET A 1 13.71 -14.32 -30.66
N THR A 2 14.97 -14.09 -30.31
CA THR A 2 15.43 -13.94 -28.93
C THR A 2 14.97 -12.59 -28.39
N PHE A 3 13.98 -12.61 -27.49
CA PHE A 3 13.50 -11.42 -26.80
C PHE A 3 14.64 -10.90 -25.91
N GLN A 4 15.40 -9.91 -26.40
CA GLN A 4 16.43 -9.27 -25.62
C GLN A 4 15.73 -8.32 -24.64
N PRO A 5 15.72 -8.60 -23.33
CA PRO A 5 15.03 -7.72 -22.40
C PRO A 5 15.75 -6.37 -22.35
N PRO A 6 15.03 -5.24 -22.40
CA PRO A 6 15.64 -3.93 -22.30
C PRO A 6 16.41 -3.76 -20.99
N SER A 7 17.49 -2.96 -21.03
CA SER A 7 18.33 -2.62 -19.87
C SER A 7 17.49 -2.13 -18.67
N PRO A 8 17.90 -2.40 -17.41
CA PRO A 8 17.13 -2.11 -16.21
C PRO A 8 17.08 -0.61 -15.88
N ARG A 9 16.39 0.20 -16.70
CA ARG A 9 16.28 1.67 -16.57
C ARG A 9 15.16 2.12 -15.62
N HIS A 10 14.65 1.25 -14.75
CA HIS A 10 13.37 1.51 -14.06
C HIS A 10 13.37 1.26 -12.55
N LEU A 11 14.54 1.14 -11.91
CA LEU A 11 14.63 1.04 -10.44
C LEU A 11 13.98 2.24 -9.75
N GLY A 12 14.34 3.46 -10.18
CA GLY A 12 13.79 4.70 -9.62
C GLY A 12 12.26 4.71 -9.67
N ARG A 13 11.66 4.45 -10.85
CA ARG A 13 10.20 4.41 -11.03
C ARG A 13 9.53 3.35 -10.15
N ARG A 14 10.14 2.17 -9.97
CA ARG A 14 9.62 1.12 -9.08
C ARG A 14 9.65 1.54 -7.61
N TRP A 15 10.73 2.19 -7.17
CA TRP A 15 10.86 2.73 -5.82
C TRP A 15 9.88 3.88 -5.57
N THR A 16 9.75 4.82 -6.51
CA THR A 16 8.76 5.90 -6.44
C THR A 16 7.34 5.35 -6.36
N ALA A 17 7.00 4.34 -7.17
CA ALA A 17 5.69 3.68 -7.13
C ALA A 17 5.40 3.13 -5.74
N ARG A 18 6.36 2.40 -5.16
CA ARG A 18 6.24 1.87 -3.80
C ARG A 18 6.09 2.98 -2.78
N LEU A 19 6.92 4.02 -2.85
CA LEU A 19 6.87 5.14 -1.91
C LEU A 19 5.48 5.81 -1.92
N VAL A 20 4.91 6.04 -3.11
CA VAL A 20 3.56 6.60 -3.24
C VAL A 20 2.51 5.69 -2.60
N ASP A 21 2.58 4.38 -2.85
CA ASP A 21 1.67 3.41 -2.22
C ASP A 21 1.80 3.39 -0.69
N TRP A 22 3.03 3.50 -0.16
CA TRP A 22 3.30 3.58 1.29
C TRP A 22 2.74 4.86 1.92
N VAL A 23 2.99 6.02 1.30
CA VAL A 23 2.49 7.31 1.77
C VAL A 23 0.97 7.33 1.76
N LEU A 24 0.35 6.78 0.72
CA LEU A 24 -1.10 6.68 0.64
C LEU A 24 -1.66 5.86 1.79
N VAL A 25 -1.11 4.67 2.06
CA VAL A 25 -1.60 3.85 3.16
C VAL A 25 -1.35 4.52 4.51
N LEU A 26 -0.19 5.15 4.70
CA LEU A 26 0.09 5.92 5.92
C LEU A 26 -0.93 7.03 6.15
N ALA A 27 -1.30 7.77 5.10
CA ALA A 27 -2.32 8.81 5.17
C ALA A 27 -3.69 8.22 5.57
N VAL A 28 -4.09 7.11 4.94
CA VAL A 28 -5.35 6.40 5.24
C VAL A 28 -5.38 5.84 6.66
N THR A 29 -4.25 5.33 7.18
CA THR A 29 -4.17 4.75 8.53
C THR A 29 -3.81 5.79 9.61
N SER A 30 -3.57 7.05 9.24
CA SER A 30 -3.23 8.11 10.20
C SER A 30 -4.27 8.34 11.31
N PRO A 31 -5.61 8.22 11.07
CA PRO A 31 -6.58 8.34 12.16
C PRO A 31 -6.45 7.22 13.20
N VAL A 32 -6.08 6.00 12.77
CA VAL A 32 -5.86 4.87 13.68
C VAL A 32 -4.66 5.15 14.59
N TRP A 33 -3.60 5.76 14.07
CA TRP A 33 -2.46 6.22 14.87
C TRP A 33 -2.88 7.28 15.89
N ALA A 34 -3.70 8.25 15.50
CA ALA A 34 -4.21 9.25 16.44
C ALA A 34 -5.04 8.62 17.58
N LEU A 35 -5.89 7.64 17.27
CA LEU A 35 -6.63 6.87 18.27
C LEU A 35 -5.71 6.06 19.19
N THR A 36 -4.64 5.48 18.64
CA THR A 36 -3.64 4.72 19.40
C THR A 36 -2.93 5.62 20.41
N VAL A 37 -2.49 6.81 19.96
CA VAL A 37 -1.84 7.80 20.82
C VAL A 37 -2.80 8.28 21.90
N GLY A 38 -4.05 8.59 21.54
CA GLY A 38 -5.08 9.01 22.51
C GLY A 38 -5.36 7.94 23.56
N HIS A 39 -5.43 6.67 23.15
CA HIS A 39 -5.59 5.54 24.08
C HIS A 39 -4.40 5.41 25.02
N ILE A 40 -3.17 5.47 24.51
CA ILE A 40 -1.94 5.44 25.32
C ILE A 40 -1.91 6.59 26.33
N GLN A 41 -2.22 7.81 25.89
CA GLN A 41 -2.26 9.00 26.75
C GLN A 41 -3.32 8.85 27.85
N HIS A 42 -4.50 8.35 27.51
CA HIS A 42 -5.57 8.14 28.47
C HIS A 42 -5.21 7.07 29.52
N SER A 43 -4.67 5.92 29.08
CA SER A 43 -4.19 4.87 29.98
C SER A 43 -3.07 5.36 30.89
N ALA A 44 -2.09 6.09 30.35
CA ALA A 44 -1.00 6.66 31.15
C ALA A 44 -1.52 7.69 32.18
N ALA A 45 -2.53 8.49 31.84
CA ALA A 45 -3.13 9.46 32.76
C ALA A 45 -3.88 8.78 33.92
N LEU A 46 -4.62 7.70 33.63
CA LEU A 46 -5.31 6.93 34.67
C LEU A 46 -4.32 6.25 35.64
N GLU A 47 -3.26 5.65 35.11
CA GLU A 47 -2.25 4.95 35.93
C GLU A 47 -1.36 5.92 36.71
N THR A 48 -1.05 7.09 36.16
CA THR A 48 -0.31 8.11 36.95
C THR A 48 -1.16 8.67 38.09
N ALA A 49 -2.48 8.82 37.90
CA ALA A 49 -3.39 9.21 38.97
C ALA A 49 -3.51 8.14 40.07
N SER A 50 -3.55 6.86 39.69
CA SER A 50 -3.61 5.73 40.64
C SER A 50 -2.30 5.61 41.46
N VAL A 51 -1.15 5.69 40.79
CA VAL A 51 0.19 5.62 41.41
C VAL A 51 0.44 6.84 42.30
N ALA A 52 0.02 8.04 41.92
CA ALA A 52 0.13 9.22 42.79
C ALA A 52 -0.71 9.07 44.07
N GLY A 53 -1.93 8.53 43.97
CA GLY A 53 -2.78 8.25 45.11
C GLY A 53 -2.19 7.20 46.07
N GLN A 54 -1.63 6.12 45.53
CA GLN A 54 -0.96 5.07 46.31
C GLN A 54 0.39 5.54 46.89
N GLY A 55 1.13 6.38 46.17
CA GLY A 55 2.38 6.97 46.66
C GLY A 55 2.16 7.90 47.85
N VAL A 56 1.10 8.71 47.83
CA VAL A 56 0.75 9.60 48.96
C VAL A 56 0.36 8.79 50.19
N THR A 57 -0.46 7.75 50.05
CA THR A 57 -0.84 6.88 51.19
C THR A 57 0.33 6.04 51.71
N GLY A 58 1.25 5.60 50.83
CA GLY A 58 2.48 4.91 51.19
C GLY A 58 3.48 5.79 51.94
N LEU A 59 3.62 7.06 51.54
CA LEU A 59 4.43 8.07 52.23
C LEU A 59 3.89 8.38 53.63
N ILE A 60 2.57 8.52 53.78
CA ILE A 60 1.91 8.75 55.08
C ILE A 60 2.06 7.54 56.00
N SER A 61 2.10 6.33 55.44
CA SER A 61 2.24 5.08 56.20
C SER A 61 3.69 4.60 56.41
N MET A 62 4.69 5.39 55.99
CA MET A 62 6.12 5.08 56.05
C MET A 62 6.52 3.74 55.38
N ARG A 63 5.77 3.29 54.37
CA ARG A 63 6.06 2.05 53.62
C ARG A 63 6.75 2.34 52.29
N PHE A 64 8.02 2.73 52.35
CA PHE A 64 8.78 3.15 51.17
C PHE A 64 9.08 2.02 50.17
N GLY A 65 9.18 0.77 50.61
CA GLY A 65 9.36 -0.40 49.74
C GLY A 65 8.13 -0.65 48.85
N ASP A 66 6.95 -0.62 49.45
CA ASP A 66 5.66 -0.84 48.75
C ASP A 66 5.38 0.22 47.68
N VAL A 67 5.84 1.48 47.90
CA VAL A 67 5.73 2.57 46.92
C VAL A 67 6.60 2.33 45.70
N GLY A 68 7.82 1.82 45.88
CA GLY A 68 8.75 1.50 44.78
C GLY A 68 8.24 0.35 43.92
N ASP A 69 7.76 -0.72 44.56
CA ASP A 69 7.20 -1.88 43.86
C ASP A 69 5.94 -1.51 43.09
N SER A 70 5.06 -0.69 43.68
CA SER A 70 3.83 -0.19 43.05
C SER A 70 4.10 0.74 41.86
N ALA A 71 5.12 1.61 41.96
CA ALA A 71 5.55 2.44 40.84
C ALA A 71 6.12 1.61 39.68
N SER A 72 6.89 0.56 39.99
CA SER A 72 7.47 -0.33 38.99
C SER A 72 6.40 -1.17 38.27
N SER A 73 5.39 -1.66 38.99
CA SER A 73 4.28 -2.41 38.41
C SER A 73 3.39 -1.53 37.52
N GLY A 74 3.07 -0.31 37.97
CA GLY A 74 2.31 0.65 37.15
C GLY A 74 3.05 1.03 35.86
N LEU A 75 4.38 1.26 35.95
CA LEU A 75 5.20 1.50 34.76
C LEU A 75 5.22 0.30 33.80
N ALA A 76 5.34 -0.92 34.33
CA ALA A 76 5.33 -2.13 33.52
C ALA A 76 3.99 -2.32 32.80
N GLU A 77 2.87 -2.01 33.45
CA GLU A 77 1.52 -2.08 32.88
C GLU A 77 1.30 -1.04 31.78
N VAL A 78 1.69 0.23 32.02
CA VAL A 78 1.64 1.28 30.99
C VAL A 78 2.52 0.90 29.81
N TRP A 79 3.74 0.41 30.04
CA TRP A 79 4.64 -0.02 28.97
C TRP A 79 4.10 -1.22 28.18
N GLY A 80 3.46 -2.17 28.87
CA GLY A 80 2.75 -3.29 28.26
C GLY A 80 1.63 -2.82 27.33
N THR A 81 0.82 -1.87 27.81
CA THR A 81 -0.25 -1.23 27.02
C THR A 81 0.32 -0.52 25.79
N VAL A 82 1.35 0.32 25.95
CA VAL A 82 2.04 0.99 24.84
C VAL A 82 2.51 -0.02 23.81
N THR A 83 3.21 -1.06 24.26
CA THR A 83 3.76 -2.09 23.36
C THR A 83 2.65 -2.81 22.60
N PHE A 84 1.58 -3.20 23.28
CA PHE A 84 0.45 -3.90 22.68
C PHE A 84 -0.30 -3.00 21.67
N SER A 85 -0.65 -1.77 22.05
CA SER A 85 -1.37 -0.83 21.20
C SER A 85 -0.57 -0.48 19.94
N VAL A 86 0.74 -0.20 20.09
CA VAL A 86 1.61 0.07 18.93
C VAL A 86 1.72 -1.16 18.02
N ALA A 87 1.93 -2.36 18.58
CA ALA A 87 2.01 -3.59 17.79
C ALA A 87 0.70 -3.88 17.04
N ALA A 88 -0.45 -3.71 17.70
CA ALA A 88 -1.77 -3.89 17.09
C ALA A 88 -2.02 -2.90 15.95
N THR A 89 -1.65 -1.63 16.13
CA THR A 89 -1.81 -0.59 15.11
C THR A 89 -0.92 -0.83 13.90
N ILE A 90 0.34 -1.21 14.11
CA ILE A 90 1.22 -1.60 13.01
C ILE A 90 0.65 -2.82 12.28
N LEU A 91 0.21 -3.87 13.00
CA LEU A 91 -0.40 -5.05 12.38
C LEU A 91 -1.62 -4.68 11.53
N ALA A 92 -2.51 -3.84 12.05
CA ALA A 92 -3.67 -3.34 11.32
C ALA A 92 -3.24 -2.58 10.05
N GLN A 93 -2.22 -1.72 10.13
CA GLN A 93 -1.68 -1.00 8.97
C GLN A 93 -1.11 -1.95 7.91
N VAL A 94 -0.39 -3.00 8.33
CA VAL A 94 0.15 -4.03 7.42
C VAL A 94 -0.97 -4.79 6.72
N LEU A 95 -2.04 -5.14 7.44
CA LEU A 95 -3.21 -5.79 6.86
C LEU A 95 -3.92 -4.89 5.85
N VAL A 96 -4.11 -3.60 6.16
CA VAL A 96 -4.69 -2.62 5.23
C VAL A 96 -3.83 -2.50 3.96
N LEU A 97 -2.51 -2.42 4.10
CA LEU A 97 -1.58 -2.38 2.96
C LEU A 97 -1.67 -3.64 2.10
N ALA A 98 -1.76 -4.82 2.73
CA ALA A 98 -1.89 -6.09 2.02
C ALA A 98 -3.23 -6.21 1.28
N LEU A 99 -4.34 -5.82 1.92
CA LEU A 99 -5.67 -5.79 1.30
C LEU A 99 -5.71 -4.80 0.14
N TYR A 100 -5.12 -3.62 0.30
CA TYR A 100 -4.96 -2.64 -0.77
C TYR A 100 -4.17 -3.22 -1.95
N ASP A 101 -3.02 -3.83 -1.72
CA ASP A 101 -2.19 -4.39 -2.79
C ASP A 101 -2.93 -5.51 -3.54
N VAL A 102 -3.55 -6.46 -2.82
CA VAL A 102 -4.34 -7.54 -3.43
C VAL A 102 -5.51 -6.97 -4.22
N GLY A 103 -6.34 -6.11 -3.61
CA GLY A 103 -7.52 -5.53 -4.24
C GLY A 103 -7.18 -4.76 -5.51
N MET A 104 -6.13 -3.92 -5.46
CA MET A 104 -5.68 -3.14 -6.61
C MET A 104 -5.17 -4.02 -7.75
N HIS A 105 -4.42 -5.09 -7.45
CA HIS A 105 -3.96 -6.00 -8.50
C HIS A 105 -5.09 -6.85 -9.09
N VAL A 106 -6.07 -7.27 -8.29
CA VAL A 106 -7.20 -8.09 -8.76
C VAL A 106 -8.16 -7.25 -9.61
N TRP A 107 -8.52 -6.04 -9.18
CA TRP A 107 -9.49 -5.21 -9.88
C TRP A 107 -8.88 -4.38 -11.02
N PHE A 108 -7.71 -3.77 -10.78
CA PHE A 108 -7.12 -2.81 -11.72
C PHE A 108 -5.84 -3.33 -12.40
N GLY A 109 -5.26 -4.44 -11.94
CA GLY A 109 -4.00 -4.99 -12.45
C GLY A 109 -2.76 -4.17 -12.05
N ARG A 110 -2.92 -3.12 -11.24
CA ARG A 110 -1.85 -2.21 -10.83
C ARG A 110 -2.27 -1.43 -9.57
N THR A 111 -1.30 -1.05 -8.75
CA THR A 111 -1.47 -0.11 -7.64
C THR A 111 -1.50 1.34 -8.14
N LEU A 112 -1.95 2.28 -7.30
CA LEU A 112 -2.00 3.70 -7.67
C LEU A 112 -0.59 4.27 -7.92
N GLY A 113 0.39 3.90 -7.10
CA GLY A 113 1.78 4.28 -7.33
C GLY A 113 2.32 3.77 -8.67
N LYS A 114 1.97 2.55 -9.07
CA LYS A 114 2.30 2.01 -10.40
C LYS A 114 1.54 2.73 -11.51
N ALA A 115 0.29 3.13 -11.29
CA ALA A 115 -0.47 3.90 -12.27
C ALA A 115 0.19 5.27 -12.53
N ILE A 116 0.57 6.01 -11.48
CA ILE A 116 1.23 7.32 -11.57
C ILE A 116 2.58 7.21 -12.26
N THR A 117 3.37 6.19 -11.90
CA THR A 117 4.70 5.96 -12.50
C THR A 117 4.63 5.24 -13.84
N SER A 118 3.45 5.06 -14.43
CA SER A 118 3.23 4.39 -15.71
C SER A 118 3.88 3.00 -15.80
N LEU A 119 3.69 2.20 -14.74
CA LEU A 119 4.08 0.81 -14.64
C LEU A 119 2.84 -0.08 -14.64
N VAL A 120 2.96 -1.26 -15.24
CA VAL A 120 1.92 -2.30 -15.22
C VAL A 120 2.53 -3.64 -14.83
N VAL A 121 1.76 -4.44 -14.08
CA VAL A 121 2.14 -5.80 -13.74
C VAL A 121 1.42 -6.75 -14.67
N VAL A 122 2.19 -7.58 -15.38
CA VAL A 122 1.65 -8.56 -16.34
C VAL A 122 2.09 -9.95 -15.93
N PRO A 123 1.21 -10.96 -15.92
CA PRO A 123 1.62 -12.35 -15.70
C PRO A 123 2.46 -12.86 -16.87
N VAL A 124 3.49 -13.66 -16.59
CA VAL A 124 4.44 -14.19 -17.59
C VAL A 124 3.74 -15.04 -18.67
N GLY A 125 2.56 -15.62 -18.36
CA GLY A 125 1.78 -16.42 -19.30
C GLY A 125 0.91 -15.65 -20.30
N GLY A 126 1.06 -14.32 -20.41
CA GLY A 126 0.31 -13.51 -21.37
C GLY A 126 -1.16 -13.29 -21.04
N ALA A 127 -1.64 -13.77 -19.88
CA ALA A 127 -3.01 -13.53 -19.44
C ALA A 127 -3.25 -12.03 -19.21
N LYS A 128 -4.45 -11.54 -19.58
CA LYS A 128 -4.83 -10.13 -19.46
C LYS A 128 -4.95 -9.66 -17.99
N ARG A 129 -5.19 -10.59 -17.06
CA ARG A 129 -5.37 -10.31 -15.62
C ARG A 129 -4.67 -11.35 -14.76
N MET A 130 -4.28 -10.92 -13.57
CA MET A 130 -3.66 -11.76 -12.56
C MET A 130 -4.72 -12.57 -11.82
N ARG A 131 -4.45 -13.84 -11.52
CA ARG A 131 -5.33 -14.66 -10.68
C ARG A 131 -5.21 -14.22 -9.22
N LEU A 132 -6.27 -14.36 -8.42
CA LEU A 132 -6.27 -14.00 -7.00
C LEU A 132 -5.10 -14.65 -6.24
N GLY A 133 -4.88 -15.96 -6.42
CA GLY A 133 -3.77 -16.67 -5.77
C GLY A 133 -2.39 -16.10 -6.13
N GLN A 134 -2.20 -15.62 -7.36
CA GLN A 134 -0.96 -14.94 -7.77
C GLN A 134 -0.84 -13.55 -7.14
N ALA A 135 -1.95 -12.83 -6.99
CA ALA A 135 -1.99 -11.54 -6.28
C ALA A 135 -1.64 -11.69 -4.80
N VAL A 136 -2.23 -12.67 -4.12
CA VAL A 136 -1.90 -12.99 -2.72
C VAL A 136 -0.43 -13.40 -2.60
N GLN A 137 0.04 -14.30 -3.47
CA GLN A 137 1.44 -14.74 -3.47
C GLN A 137 2.40 -13.56 -3.68
N ARG A 138 2.11 -12.67 -4.63
CA ARG A 138 2.92 -11.47 -4.85
C ARG A 138 2.93 -10.57 -3.62
N THR A 139 1.75 -10.29 -3.05
CA THR A 139 1.59 -9.44 -1.86
C THR A 139 2.38 -9.99 -0.68
N ALA A 140 2.40 -11.31 -0.50
CA ALA A 140 3.18 -11.95 0.55
C ALA A 140 4.69 -11.59 0.47
N PHE A 141 5.26 -11.61 -0.74
CA PHE A 141 6.68 -11.28 -0.94
C PHE A 141 6.94 -9.77 -0.97
N THR A 142 6.05 -8.97 -1.56
CA THR A 142 6.30 -7.54 -1.78
C THR A 142 5.86 -6.63 -0.65
N VAL A 143 4.91 -7.08 0.17
CA VAL A 143 4.31 -6.30 1.25
C VAL A 143 4.53 -7.00 2.58
N LEU A 144 4.03 -8.22 2.76
CA LEU A 144 4.01 -8.87 4.07
C LEU A 144 5.42 -9.16 4.60
N LEU A 145 6.33 -9.70 3.80
CA LEU A 145 7.69 -10.00 4.25
C LEU A 145 8.46 -8.75 4.72
N PRO A 146 8.53 -7.64 3.94
CA PRO A 146 9.12 -6.39 4.43
C PRO A 146 8.39 -5.82 5.63
N ALA A 147 7.06 -5.88 5.65
CA ALA A 147 6.26 -5.33 6.73
C ALA A 147 6.46 -6.08 8.05
N LEU A 148 6.49 -7.42 8.01
CA LEU A 148 6.79 -8.27 9.15
C LEU A 148 8.21 -8.04 9.67
N ALA A 149 9.16 -7.74 8.79
CA ALA A 149 10.51 -7.35 9.18
C ALA A 149 10.50 -6.09 10.07
N TRP A 150 9.79 -5.05 9.63
CA TRP A 150 9.61 -3.82 10.40
C TRP A 150 8.84 -4.04 11.71
N VAL A 151 7.77 -4.84 11.68
CA VAL A 151 7.03 -5.21 12.90
C VAL A 151 7.95 -5.89 13.91
N ALA A 152 8.69 -6.93 13.49
CA ALA A 152 9.61 -7.65 14.36
C ALA A 152 10.68 -6.72 14.94
N TRP A 153 11.22 -5.80 14.14
CA TRP A 153 12.22 -4.83 14.57
C TRP A 153 11.65 -3.82 15.58
N ILE A 154 10.49 -3.22 15.30
CA ILE A 154 9.84 -2.25 16.20
C ILE A 154 9.42 -2.92 17.52
N VAL A 155 8.80 -4.10 17.45
CA VAL A 155 8.43 -4.85 18.67
C VAL A 155 9.68 -5.29 19.44
N GLY A 156 10.75 -5.66 18.74
CA GLY A 156 12.05 -5.94 19.34
C GLY A 156 12.62 -4.74 20.08
N LEU A 157 12.52 -3.53 19.51
CA LEU A 157 12.94 -2.29 20.18
C LEU A 157 12.09 -2.01 21.42
N LEU A 158 10.75 -2.09 21.30
CA LEU A 158 9.82 -1.84 22.41
C LEU A 158 10.00 -2.85 23.55
N ARG A 159 10.35 -4.10 23.24
CA ARG A 159 10.58 -5.15 24.25
C ARG A 159 12.04 -5.30 24.66
N LEU A 160 12.95 -4.48 24.13
CA LEU A 160 14.40 -4.61 24.29
C LEU A 160 14.91 -6.05 24.00
N SER A 161 14.27 -6.72 23.04
CA SER A 161 14.51 -8.13 22.72
C SER A 161 15.51 -8.27 21.57
N ILE A 162 16.76 -8.55 21.91
CA ILE A 162 17.85 -8.83 20.94
C ILE A 162 17.46 -9.84 19.86
N PRO A 163 16.84 -11.01 20.16
CA PRO A 163 16.50 -11.96 19.10
C PRO A 163 15.47 -11.40 18.10
N LEU A 164 14.48 -10.62 18.56
CA LEU A 164 13.51 -9.96 17.66
C LEU A 164 14.17 -8.87 16.81
N LEU A 165 15.10 -8.12 17.38
CA LEU A 165 15.88 -7.13 16.64
C LEU A 165 16.71 -7.77 15.53
N LEU A 166 17.42 -8.85 15.83
CA LEU A 166 18.22 -9.60 14.85
C LEU A 166 17.33 -10.20 13.76
N LEU A 167 16.19 -10.80 14.14
CA LEU A 167 15.22 -11.33 13.19
C LEU A 167 14.70 -10.24 12.25
N GLY A 168 14.26 -9.10 12.79
CA GLY A 168 13.79 -7.96 12.03
C GLY A 168 14.87 -7.44 11.07
N PHE A 169 16.11 -7.29 11.55
CA PHE A 169 17.25 -6.85 10.74
C PHE A 169 17.55 -7.81 9.58
N VAL A 170 17.61 -9.12 9.84
CA VAL A 170 17.83 -10.15 8.81
C VAL A 170 16.72 -10.10 7.75
N LEU A 171 15.45 -9.99 8.17
CA LEU A 171 14.32 -9.89 7.24
C LEU A 171 14.35 -8.59 6.41
N VAL A 172 14.78 -7.46 6.99
CA VAL A 172 14.96 -6.20 6.25
C VAL A 172 16.08 -6.34 5.23
N LEU A 173 17.22 -6.92 5.61
CA LEU A 173 18.33 -7.18 4.68
C LEU A 173 17.89 -8.09 3.52
N LEU A 174 17.18 -9.17 3.82
CA LEU A 174 16.61 -10.06 2.79
C LEU A 174 15.67 -9.27 1.86
N SER A 175 14.80 -8.43 2.40
CA SER A 175 13.89 -7.59 1.60
C SER A 175 14.65 -6.64 0.67
N VAL A 176 15.71 -5.99 1.17
CA VAL A 176 16.56 -5.09 0.37
C VAL A 176 17.29 -5.86 -0.72
N VAL A 177 17.95 -6.98 -0.38
CA VAL A 177 18.68 -7.83 -1.32
C VAL A 177 17.74 -8.37 -2.41
N GLU A 178 16.55 -8.83 -2.04
CA GLU A 178 15.52 -9.27 -2.98
C GLU A 178 15.07 -8.16 -3.93
N CYS A 179 14.99 -6.93 -3.43
CA CYS A 179 14.61 -5.77 -4.20
C CYS A 179 15.71 -5.35 -5.19
N LEU A 180 16.97 -5.51 -4.80
CA LEU A 180 18.15 -5.21 -5.62
C LEU A 180 18.53 -6.35 -6.58
N SER A 181 18.07 -7.58 -6.34
CA SER A 181 18.33 -8.77 -7.17
C SER A 181 17.56 -8.74 -8.51
N LEU A 182 17.93 -7.79 -9.35
CA LEU A 182 17.44 -7.67 -10.72
C LEU A 182 18.12 -8.67 -11.63
N ARG A 183 17.31 -9.41 -12.40
CA ARG A 183 17.76 -10.14 -13.59
C ARG A 183 16.90 -9.69 -14.76
N GLY A 184 17.47 -8.82 -15.61
CA GLY A 184 16.75 -8.17 -16.70
C GLY A 184 15.58 -7.31 -16.17
N PRO A 185 14.33 -7.50 -16.65
CA PRO A 185 13.17 -6.70 -16.25
C PRO A 185 12.47 -7.28 -15.00
N THR A 186 13.03 -8.30 -14.35
CA THR A 186 12.38 -9.00 -13.24
C THR A 186 13.19 -8.91 -11.95
N CYS A 187 12.50 -8.59 -10.84
CA CYS A 187 13.00 -8.77 -9.49
C CYS A 187 12.83 -10.24 -9.03
N TRP A 188 13.42 -10.60 -7.89
CA TRP A 188 13.20 -11.92 -7.30
C TRP A 188 11.71 -12.23 -7.03
N HIS A 189 10.97 -11.28 -6.46
CA HIS A 189 9.53 -11.45 -6.21
C HIS A 189 8.70 -11.56 -7.50
N ASP A 190 9.10 -10.86 -8.57
CA ASP A 190 8.48 -10.96 -9.89
C ASP A 190 8.62 -12.40 -10.42
N ARG A 191 9.83 -12.98 -10.32
CA ARG A 191 10.08 -14.37 -10.70
C ARG A 191 9.29 -15.37 -9.86
N ARG A 192 9.23 -15.16 -8.54
CA ARG A 192 8.53 -16.09 -7.62
C ARG A 192 7.02 -16.07 -7.82
N SER A 193 6.46 -14.90 -8.12
CA SER A 193 5.02 -14.71 -8.43
C SER A 193 4.67 -14.94 -9.90
N ARG A 194 5.64 -15.26 -10.77
CA ARG A 194 5.47 -15.41 -12.23
C ARG A 194 4.84 -14.16 -12.87
N THR A 195 5.30 -12.98 -12.46
CA THR A 195 4.88 -11.67 -12.97
C THR A 195 6.06 -10.88 -13.51
N VAL A 196 5.79 -9.86 -14.32
CA VAL A 196 6.78 -8.90 -14.82
C VAL A 196 6.20 -7.50 -14.68
N VAL A 197 7.01 -6.57 -14.21
CA VAL A 197 6.66 -5.14 -14.20
C VAL A 197 7.23 -4.49 -15.45
N GLN A 198 6.35 -4.00 -16.32
CA GLN A 198 6.72 -3.35 -17.57
C GLN A 198 6.33 -1.87 -17.54
N PRO A 199 7.14 -0.97 -18.11
CA PRO A 199 6.71 0.40 -18.37
C PRO A 199 5.60 0.39 -19.41
N VAL A 200 4.57 1.20 -19.17
CA VAL A 200 3.56 1.53 -20.18
C VAL A 200 4.11 2.70 -20.97
N ASP A 201 4.38 2.48 -22.26
CA ASP A 201 4.61 3.57 -23.19
C ASP A 201 3.25 4.11 -23.65
N TRP A 202 2.82 5.19 -22.99
CA TRP A 202 1.56 5.84 -23.32
C TRP A 202 1.55 6.41 -24.73
N SER A 203 2.72 6.79 -25.27
CA SER A 203 2.81 7.32 -26.63
C SER A 203 2.47 6.24 -27.66
N ALA A 204 3.08 5.05 -27.52
CA ALA A 204 2.78 3.88 -28.33
C ALA A 204 1.33 3.41 -28.15
N ARG A 205 0.81 3.46 -26.92
CA ARG A 205 -0.57 3.05 -26.63
C ARG A 205 -1.60 4.02 -27.20
N LEU A 206 -1.34 5.33 -27.13
CA LEU A 206 -2.17 6.35 -27.75
C LEU A 206 -2.10 6.26 -29.27
N ALA A 207 -0.93 6.04 -29.86
CA ALA A 207 -0.78 5.82 -31.29
C ALA A 207 -1.58 4.58 -31.75
N ALA A 208 -1.51 3.48 -31.00
CA ALA A 208 -2.30 2.29 -31.27
C ALA A 208 -3.82 2.53 -31.13
N LEU A 209 -4.24 3.33 -30.16
CA LEU A 209 -5.65 3.74 -30.01
C LEU A 209 -6.09 4.64 -31.16
N GLN A 210 -5.26 5.60 -31.57
CA GLN A 210 -5.53 6.50 -32.69
C GLN A 210 -5.65 5.74 -34.01
N GLY A 211 -4.87 4.67 -34.19
CA GLY A 211 -4.97 3.76 -35.33
C GLY A 211 -6.12 2.76 -35.25
N SER A 212 -6.86 2.70 -34.14
CA SER A 212 -7.93 1.70 -33.96
C SER A 212 -9.20 2.06 -34.74
N ALA A 213 -9.89 1.05 -35.25
CA ALA A 213 -11.16 1.22 -35.95
C ALA A 213 -12.21 1.95 -35.08
N ALA A 214 -12.23 1.69 -33.78
CA ALA A 214 -13.14 2.37 -32.84
C ALA A 214 -12.87 3.88 -32.77
N TRP A 215 -11.60 4.29 -32.75
CA TRP A 215 -11.23 5.71 -32.77
C TRP A 215 -11.57 6.37 -34.10
N GLN A 216 -11.35 5.66 -35.22
CA GLN A 216 -11.74 6.15 -36.55
C GLN A 216 -13.25 6.32 -36.69
N VAL A 217 -14.05 5.37 -36.17
CA VAL A 217 -15.51 5.47 -36.11
C VAL A 217 -15.96 6.65 -35.25
N GLY A 218 -15.35 6.84 -34.06
CA GLY A 218 -15.62 8.00 -33.21
C GLY A 218 -15.30 9.33 -33.87
N ARG A 219 -14.23 9.39 -34.69
CA ARG A 219 -13.87 10.58 -35.48
C ARG A 219 -14.85 10.86 -36.62
N GLN A 220 -15.45 9.83 -37.21
CA GLN A 220 -16.43 9.96 -38.30
C GLN A 220 -17.86 10.19 -37.80
N ALA A 221 -18.14 9.91 -36.52
CA ALA A 221 -19.47 10.05 -35.93
C ALA A 221 -20.08 11.47 -36.09
N PRO A 222 -19.35 12.59 -35.88
CA PRO A 222 -19.91 13.93 -36.05
C PRO A 222 -20.32 14.20 -37.49
N ALA A 223 -19.49 13.80 -38.47
CA ALA A 223 -19.78 13.96 -39.88
C ALA A 223 -21.03 13.15 -40.28
N ARG A 224 -21.16 11.91 -39.78
CA ARG A 224 -22.34 11.07 -40.01
C ARG A 224 -23.60 11.66 -39.38
N VAL A 225 -23.51 12.25 -38.19
CA VAL A 225 -24.64 12.92 -37.53
C VAL A 225 -25.08 14.16 -38.32
N VAL A 226 -24.15 14.95 -38.83
CA VAL A 226 -24.45 16.11 -39.70
C VAL A 226 -25.10 15.66 -41.01
N GLU A 227 -24.59 14.60 -41.63
CA GLU A 227 -25.12 14.07 -42.87
C GLU A 227 -26.50 13.42 -42.69
N GLN A 228 -26.71 12.67 -41.60
CA GLN A 228 -28.04 12.18 -41.21
C GLN A 228 -29.01 13.33 -40.92
N GLY A 229 -28.56 14.39 -40.23
CA GLY A 229 -29.37 15.58 -39.99
C GLY A 229 -29.76 16.29 -41.28
N ARG A 230 -28.84 16.36 -42.26
CA ARG A 230 -29.11 16.90 -43.59
C ARG A 230 -30.11 16.05 -44.37
N GLN A 231 -29.95 14.72 -44.38
CA GLN A 231 -30.88 13.79 -45.02
C GLN A 231 -32.28 13.86 -44.39
N LEU A 232 -32.37 13.96 -43.05
CA LEU A 232 -33.64 14.14 -42.36
C LEU A 232 -34.29 15.47 -42.74
N ARG A 233 -33.51 16.56 -42.84
CA ARG A 233 -34.01 17.87 -43.28
C ARG A 233 -34.48 17.86 -44.74
N GLU A 234 -33.79 17.14 -45.62
CA GLU A 234 -34.21 16.96 -47.02
C GLU A 234 -35.49 16.12 -47.14
N ARG A 235 -35.66 15.12 -46.27
CA ARG A 235 -36.81 14.21 -46.30
C ARG A 235 -38.07 14.77 -45.64
N PHE A 236 -37.92 15.58 -44.60
CA PHE A 236 -39.04 16.09 -43.78
C PHE A 236 -39.20 17.61 -43.83
N GLY A 237 -38.36 18.32 -44.59
CA GLY A 237 -38.35 19.79 -44.64
C GLY A 237 -37.69 20.43 -43.42
N PRO A 238 -37.54 21.77 -43.42
CA PRO A 238 -37.07 22.48 -42.23
C PRO A 238 -38.11 22.33 -41.10
N ALA A 239 -37.69 21.80 -39.95
CA ALA A 239 -38.53 21.80 -38.76
C ALA A 239 -38.86 23.26 -38.41
N GLU A 240 -40.15 23.64 -38.43
CA GLU A 240 -40.57 24.90 -37.86
C GLU A 240 -40.23 24.89 -36.37
N PRO A 241 -39.53 25.92 -35.84
CA PRO A 241 -39.26 25.99 -34.43
C PRO A 241 -40.61 25.98 -33.69
N PRO A 242 -40.71 25.25 -32.56
CA PRO A 242 -41.95 25.23 -31.78
C PRO A 242 -42.30 26.68 -31.41
N GLN A 243 -43.45 27.14 -31.88
CA GLN A 243 -43.98 28.46 -31.53
C GLN A 243 -44.18 28.47 -30.02
N ARG A 244 -43.42 29.32 -29.32
CA ARG A 244 -43.55 29.57 -27.88
C ARG A 244 -44.62 30.61 -27.63
#